data_AF-A0A955S8U0-F1
#
_entry.id   AF-A0A955S8U0-F1
#
_cell.length_a   1.000
_cell.length_b   1.000
_cell.length_c   1.000
_cell.angle_alpha   90.00
_cell.angle_beta   90.00
_cell.angle_gamma   90.00
#
_symmetry.space_group_name_H-M   'P 1'
#
loop_
_entity.id
_entity.type
_entity.pdbx_description
1 polymer ?
#
loop_
_entity_poly.entity_id
_entity_poly.type
_entity_poly.pdbx_seq_one_letter_code
_entity_poly.pdbx_strand_id
1 'polypeptide(L)'
;MKTHINAIKNAIPILSLVAAIFTLAMMIYAGRGWEEGVGWWLATFGFALFALSPYAGLAWMGRKLDRTLPQCAVVFVGTLLVCLFGVGLLIDGLFFNESSTSGLLFIVLPIYQWPAVVAIGGIAYLMGRSKGAA
;
A
#
# COMPACT_ATOMS: atom_id res chain seq x y z
N MET A 1 11.58 3.41 25.26
CA MET A 1 10.85 2.34 24.54
C MET A 1 9.53 2.82 23.91
N LYS A 2 8.60 3.46 24.65
CA LYS A 2 7.32 3.97 24.09
C LYS A 2 7.50 4.94 22.91
N THR A 3 8.53 5.79 22.95
CA THR A 3 8.84 6.76 21.88
C THR A 3 9.13 6.09 20.54
N HIS A 4 9.92 5.01 20.51
CA HIS A 4 10.26 4.30 19.27
C HIS A 4 9.04 3.58 18.68
N ILE A 5 8.20 2.99 19.54
CA ILE A 5 6.95 2.35 19.10
C ILE A 5 6.04 3.38 18.43
N ASN A 6 5.89 4.57 19.03
CA ASN A 6 5.07 5.65 18.46
C ASN A 6 5.63 6.16 17.13
N ALA A 7 6.96 6.33 17.02
CA ALA A 7 7.60 6.72 15.77
C ALA A 7 7.31 5.72 14.64
N ILE A 8 7.47 4.41 14.90
CA ILE A 8 7.20 3.36 13.92
C ILE A 8 5.71 3.33 13.54
N LYS A 9 4.81 3.44 14.52
CA LYS A 9 3.36 3.48 14.28
C LYS A 9 2.95 4.65 13.38
N ASN A 10 3.58 5.82 13.57
CA ASN A 10 3.31 7.00 12.76
C ASN A 10 3.95 6.91 11.36
N ALA A 11 5.08 6.22 11.23
CA ALA A 11 5.75 6.05 9.94
C ALA A 11 4.94 5.20 8.95
N ILE A 12 4.22 4.17 9.42
CA ILE A 12 3.42 3.28 8.57
C ILE A 12 2.38 4.03 7.71
N PRO A 13 1.44 4.81 8.28
CA PRO A 13 0.46 5.54 7.48
C PRO A 13 1.12 6.61 6.59
N ILE A 14 2.25 7.18 6.99
CA ILE A 14 3.01 8.12 6.15
C ILE A 14 3.56 7.41 4.92
N LEU A 15 4.21 6.25 5.10
CA LEU A 15 4.72 5.43 4.00
C LEU A 15 3.60 4.97 3.05
N SER A 16 2.47 4.54 3.61
CA SER A 16 1.29 4.16 2.83
C SER A 16 0.73 5.34 2.04
N LEU A 17 0.69 6.55 2.63
CA LEU A 17 0.21 7.75 1.95
C LEU A 17 1.14 8.15 0.79
N VAL A 18 2.46 8.12 1.00
CA VAL A 18 3.44 8.43 -0.04
C VAL A 18 3.31 7.45 -1.21
N ALA A 19 3.20 6.15 -0.94
CA ALA A 19 3.00 5.14 -1.97
C ALA A 19 1.66 5.30 -2.70
N ALA A 20 0.58 5.63 -1.98
CA ALA A 20 -0.73 5.91 -2.56
C ALA A 20 -0.70 7.12 -3.51
N ILE A 21 -0.06 8.22 -3.10
CA ILE A 21 0.11 9.42 -3.95
C ILE A 21 0.93 9.06 -5.19
N PHE A 22 2.01 8.30 -5.03
CA PHE A 22 2.82 7.85 -6.16
C PHE A 22 2.01 6.99 -7.14
N THR A 23 1.28 5.98 -6.66
CA THR A 23 0.43 5.12 -7.50
C THR A 23 -0.64 5.94 -8.23
N LEU A 24 -1.29 6.88 -7.54
CA LEU A 24 -2.26 7.78 -8.18
C LEU A 24 -1.60 8.65 -9.25
N ALA A 25 -0.43 9.23 -8.98
CA ALA A 25 0.31 10.02 -9.96
C ALA A 25 0.69 9.19 -11.20
N MET A 26 1.12 7.93 -11.00
CA MET A 26 1.40 7.01 -12.11
C MET A 26 0.14 6.66 -12.90
N MET A 27 -1.02 6.52 -12.23
CA MET A 27 -2.29 6.26 -12.89
C MET A 27 -2.74 7.43 -13.76
N ILE A 28 -2.62 8.65 -13.24
CA ILE A 28 -2.88 9.88 -13.99
C ILE A 28 -1.93 9.98 -15.20
N TYR A 29 -0.64 9.66 -14.99
CA TYR A 29 0.38 9.61 -16.03
C TYR A 29 0.04 8.64 -17.16
N ALA A 30 -0.18 7.37 -16.82
CA ALA A 30 -0.47 6.33 -17.80
C ALA A 30 -1.78 6.57 -18.55
N GLY A 31 -2.79 7.11 -17.86
CA GLY A 31 -4.10 7.40 -18.46
C GLY A 31 -4.23 8.77 -19.09
N ARG A 32 -3.18 9.61 -19.08
CA ARG A 32 -3.21 11.02 -19.51
C ARG A 32 -4.41 11.79 -18.93
N GLY A 33 -4.69 11.59 -17.64
CA GLY A 33 -5.90 12.12 -17.00
C GLY A 33 -6.01 13.65 -17.02
N TRP A 34 -4.91 14.38 -17.27
CA TRP A 34 -4.93 15.84 -17.45
C TRP A 34 -5.47 16.27 -18.83
N GLU A 35 -5.34 15.44 -19.86
CA GLU A 35 -5.81 15.73 -21.23
C GLU A 35 -7.30 15.43 -21.38
N GLU A 36 -7.77 14.35 -20.76
CA GLU A 36 -9.14 13.82 -20.90
C GLU A 36 -10.17 14.52 -19.98
N GLY A 37 -9.70 15.27 -18.98
CA GLY A 37 -10.56 16.04 -18.07
C GLY A 37 -11.45 15.19 -17.15
N VAL A 38 -12.64 15.70 -16.81
CA VAL A 38 -13.53 15.11 -15.78
C VAL A 38 -14.07 13.73 -16.18
N GLY A 39 -14.28 13.47 -17.47
CA GLY A 39 -14.80 12.19 -17.96
C GLY A 39 -13.89 11.01 -17.59
N TRP A 40 -12.58 11.22 -17.67
CA TRP A 40 -11.58 10.23 -17.26
C TRP A 40 -11.71 9.89 -15.78
N TRP A 41 -11.82 10.90 -14.92
CA TRP A 41 -11.97 10.69 -13.47
C TRP A 41 -13.21 9.87 -13.14
N LEU A 42 -14.34 10.13 -13.78
CA LEU A 42 -15.57 9.36 -13.57
C LEU A 42 -15.40 7.89 -14.00
N ALA A 43 -14.68 7.65 -15.11
CA ALA A 43 -14.42 6.30 -15.61
C ALA A 43 -13.37 5.54 -14.76
N THR A 44 -12.39 6.23 -14.19
CA THR A 44 -11.25 5.60 -13.48
C THR A 44 -11.37 5.60 -11.97
N PHE A 45 -12.34 6.32 -11.39
CA PHE A 45 -12.49 6.47 -9.95
C PHE A 45 -12.55 5.13 -9.20
N GLY A 46 -13.33 4.16 -9.70
CA GLY A 46 -13.43 2.84 -9.08
C GLY A 46 -12.09 2.08 -9.09
N PHE A 47 -11.36 2.16 -10.20
CA PHE A 47 -10.02 1.58 -10.32
C PHE A 47 -9.00 2.29 -9.44
N ALA A 48 -9.08 3.62 -9.31
CA ALA A 48 -8.24 4.38 -8.39
C ALA A 48 -8.49 3.95 -6.94
N LEU A 49 -9.76 3.86 -6.51
CA LEU A 49 -10.08 3.37 -5.17
C LEU A 49 -9.54 1.96 -4.93
N PHE A 50 -9.69 1.06 -5.91
CA PHE A 50 -9.15 -0.29 -5.81
C PHE A 50 -7.62 -0.29 -5.73
N ALA A 51 -6.95 0.50 -6.57
CA ALA A 51 -5.50 0.67 -6.60
C ALA A 51 -4.94 1.19 -5.29
N LEU A 52 -5.69 2.08 -4.61
CA LEU A 52 -5.27 2.69 -3.36
C LEU A 52 -5.63 1.85 -2.12
N SER A 53 -6.52 0.87 -2.27
CA SER A 53 -7.07 0.09 -1.15
C SER A 53 -6.04 -0.70 -0.32
N PRO A 54 -4.97 -1.30 -0.88
CA PRO A 54 -3.98 -2.00 -0.07
C PRO A 54 -3.22 -1.05 0.87
N TYR A 55 -2.90 0.16 0.41
CA TYR A 55 -2.24 1.18 1.22
C TYR A 55 -3.15 1.68 2.35
N ALA A 56 -4.45 1.81 2.08
CA ALA A 56 -5.43 2.11 3.12
C ALA A 56 -5.49 1.01 4.19
N GLY A 57 -5.43 -0.26 3.78
CA GLY A 57 -5.34 -1.41 4.70
C GLY A 57 -4.09 -1.38 5.58
N LEU A 58 -2.92 -1.11 5.00
CA LEU A 58 -1.65 -0.95 5.73
C LEU A 58 -1.70 0.22 6.74
N ALA A 59 -2.20 1.38 6.29
CA ALA A 59 -2.36 2.56 7.14
C ALA A 59 -3.32 2.30 8.31
N TRP A 60 -4.45 1.63 8.03
CA TRP A 60 -5.43 1.24 9.04
C TRP A 60 -4.80 0.32 10.09
N MET A 61 -4.07 -0.72 9.64
CA MET A 61 -3.35 -1.60 10.56
C MET A 61 -2.40 -0.81 11.45
N GLY A 62 -1.64 0.14 10.87
CA GLY A 62 -0.70 1.03 11.57
C GLY A 62 -1.32 1.75 12.77
N ARG A 63 -2.61 2.10 12.67
CA ARG A 63 -3.36 2.84 13.69
C ARG A 63 -4.10 1.96 14.69
N LYS A 64 -4.60 0.78 14.28
CA LYS A 64 -5.63 0.04 15.03
C LYS A 64 -5.14 -1.17 15.84
N LEU A 65 -4.00 -1.76 15.52
CA LEU A 65 -3.50 -2.90 16.31
C LEU A 65 -2.95 -2.44 17.66
N ASP A 66 -3.19 -3.21 18.73
CA ASP A 66 -2.51 -3.05 20.01
C ASP A 66 -1.09 -3.62 19.90
N ARG A 67 -0.12 -2.72 19.73
CA ARG A 67 1.21 -3.10 19.25
C ARG A 67 2.29 -3.08 20.30
N THR A 68 2.87 -4.26 20.49
CA THR A 68 4.22 -4.43 20.99
C THR A 68 5.26 -4.10 19.90
N LEU A 69 6.51 -3.85 20.30
CA LEU A 69 7.58 -3.50 19.36
C LEU A 69 7.74 -4.51 18.20
N PRO A 70 7.72 -5.84 18.43
CA PRO A 70 7.79 -6.82 17.33
C PRO A 70 6.64 -6.71 16.33
N GLN A 71 5.40 -6.47 16.78
CA GLN A 71 4.25 -6.27 15.89
C GLN A 71 4.41 -4.98 15.08
N CYS A 72 4.90 -3.90 15.71
CA CYS A 72 5.22 -2.67 14.98
C CYS A 72 6.26 -2.92 13.89
N ALA A 73 7.33 -3.66 14.20
CA ALA A 73 8.39 -3.96 13.27
C ALA A 73 7.88 -4.78 12.07
N VAL A 74 7.10 -5.85 12.32
CA VAL A 74 6.53 -6.68 11.25
C VAL A 74 5.67 -5.86 10.30
N VAL A 75 4.74 -5.05 10.82
CA VAL A 75 3.88 -4.27 9.93
C VAL A 75 4.65 -3.15 9.23
N PHE A 76 5.64 -2.55 9.89
CA PHE A 76 6.49 -1.54 9.24
C PHE A 76 7.29 -2.12 8.08
N VAL A 77 8.01 -3.23 8.30
CA VAL A 77 8.78 -3.90 7.25
C VAL A 77 7.87 -4.41 6.15
N GLY A 78 6.74 -5.02 6.51
CA GLY A 78 5.74 -5.46 5.53
C GLY A 78 5.18 -4.32 4.69
N THR A 79 4.88 -3.17 5.31
CA THR A 79 4.45 -1.95 4.60
C THR A 79 5.52 -1.50 3.61
N LEU A 80 6.78 -1.45 4.06
CA LEU A 80 7.91 -1.03 3.22
C LEU A 80 8.06 -1.95 2.00
N LEU A 81 8.00 -3.28 2.21
CA LEU A 81 8.08 -4.26 1.12
C LEU A 81 6.92 -4.12 0.13
N VAL A 82 5.67 -4.00 0.60
CA VAL A 82 4.50 -3.83 -0.27
C VAL A 82 4.59 -2.52 -1.08
N CYS A 83 5.02 -1.43 -0.43
CA CYS A 83 5.19 -0.14 -1.10
C CYS A 83 6.31 -0.19 -2.14
N LEU A 84 7.50 -0.70 -1.78
CA LEU A 84 8.64 -0.78 -2.70
C LEU A 84 8.37 -1.72 -3.88
N PHE A 85 7.72 -2.86 -3.63
CA PHE A 85 7.29 -3.78 -4.69
C PHE A 85 6.34 -3.09 -5.68
N GLY A 86 5.34 -2.36 -5.16
CA GLY A 86 4.41 -1.62 -6.01
C GLY A 86 5.07 -0.50 -6.80
N VAL A 87 5.91 0.31 -6.16
CA VAL A 87 6.68 1.36 -6.84
C VAL A 87 7.59 0.77 -7.91
N GLY A 88 8.30 -0.32 -7.59
CA GLY A 88 9.20 -1.00 -8.51
C GLY A 88 8.47 -1.51 -9.77
N LEU A 89 7.34 -2.19 -9.60
CA LEU A 89 6.55 -2.70 -10.74
C LEU A 89 5.94 -1.59 -11.59
N LEU A 90 5.48 -0.49 -10.97
CA LEU A 90 4.96 0.65 -11.73
C LEU A 90 6.07 1.35 -12.52
N ILE A 91 7.24 1.53 -11.92
CA ILE A 91 8.40 2.11 -12.62
C ILE A 91 8.81 1.20 -13.78
N ASP A 92 8.96 -0.10 -13.51
CA ASP A 92 9.35 -1.08 -14.52
C ASP A 92 8.35 -1.11 -15.69
N GLY A 93 7.06 -1.29 -15.41
CA GLY A 93 6.06 -1.41 -16.46
C GLY A 93 5.73 -0.13 -17.22
N LEU A 94 5.88 1.04 -16.61
CA LEU A 94 5.53 2.32 -17.25
C LEU A 94 6.71 3.03 -17.90
N PHE A 95 7.96 2.73 -17.51
CA PHE A 95 9.14 3.45 -18.04
C PHE A 95 10.20 2.55 -18.67
N PHE A 96 10.39 1.32 -18.19
CA PHE A 96 11.45 0.43 -18.71
C PHE A 96 10.93 -0.60 -19.70
N ASN A 97 9.76 -1.18 -19.42
CA ASN A 97 9.09 -2.20 -20.20
C ASN A 97 7.71 -1.69 -20.66
N GLU A 98 7.70 -0.51 -21.28
CA GLU A 98 6.46 0.15 -21.72
C GLU A 98 5.72 -0.72 -22.75
N SER A 99 4.46 -1.01 -22.45
CA SER A 99 3.58 -1.81 -23.30
C SER A 99 2.16 -1.24 -23.27
N SER A 100 1.35 -1.54 -24.29
CA SER A 100 -0.08 -1.20 -24.28
C SER A 100 -0.84 -1.81 -23.11
N THR A 101 -0.29 -2.85 -22.48
CA THR A 101 -0.86 -3.55 -21.34
C THR A 101 -0.40 -3.00 -19.99
N SER A 102 0.53 -2.05 -19.93
CA SER A 102 1.10 -1.56 -18.67
C SER A 102 0.06 -0.89 -17.76
N GLY A 103 -1.04 -0.37 -18.33
CA GLY A 103 -2.18 0.13 -17.56
C GLY A 103 -2.90 -0.95 -16.73
N LEU A 104 -2.79 -2.24 -17.09
CA LEU A 104 -3.37 -3.34 -16.30
C LEU A 104 -2.71 -3.49 -14.93
N LEU A 105 -1.51 -2.92 -14.73
CA LEU A 105 -0.83 -2.94 -13.44
C LEU A 105 -1.68 -2.29 -12.33
N PHE A 106 -2.53 -1.30 -12.63
CA PHE A 106 -3.42 -0.70 -11.63
C PHE A 106 -4.53 -1.64 -11.14
N ILE A 107 -4.77 -2.76 -11.83
CA ILE A 107 -5.71 -3.82 -11.43
C ILE A 107 -4.95 -5.01 -10.84
N VAL A 108 -3.88 -5.42 -11.51
CA VAL A 108 -3.10 -6.61 -11.15
C VAL A 108 -2.29 -6.38 -9.87
N LEU A 109 -1.67 -5.21 -9.70
CA LEU A 109 -0.84 -4.92 -8.55
C LEU A 109 -1.63 -4.99 -7.23
N PRO A 110 -2.81 -4.38 -7.07
CA PRO A 110 -3.61 -4.52 -5.85
C PRO A 110 -4.00 -5.97 -5.53
N ILE A 111 -4.26 -6.79 -6.55
CA ILE A 111 -4.57 -8.21 -6.39
C ILE A 111 -3.39 -8.95 -5.75
N TYR A 112 -2.15 -8.61 -6.11
CA TYR A 112 -0.95 -9.18 -5.47
C TYR A 112 -0.63 -8.55 -4.11
N GLN A 113 -0.93 -7.28 -3.91
CA GLN A 113 -0.66 -6.59 -2.65
C GLN A 113 -1.60 -7.04 -1.52
N TRP A 114 -2.88 -7.30 -1.81
CA TRP A 114 -3.86 -7.70 -0.78
C TRP A 114 -3.49 -8.96 0.00
N PRO A 115 -3.07 -10.08 -0.64
CA PRO A 115 -2.55 -11.25 0.06
C PRO A 115 -1.40 -10.92 1.01
N ALA A 116 -0.48 -10.04 0.60
CA ALA A 116 0.60 -9.58 1.47
C ALA A 116 0.07 -8.76 2.66
N VAL A 117 -0.86 -7.83 2.43
CA VAL A 117 -1.53 -7.05 3.49
C VAL A 117 -2.20 -7.97 4.51
N VAL A 118 -2.94 -8.99 4.04
CA VAL A 118 -3.60 -9.99 4.90
C VAL A 118 -2.57 -10.81 5.68
N ALA A 119 -1.51 -11.28 5.03
CA ALA A 119 -0.45 -12.04 5.70
C ALA A 119 0.25 -11.23 6.80
N ILE A 120 0.58 -9.97 6.53
CA ILE A 120 1.17 -9.03 7.50
C ILE A 120 0.23 -8.86 8.70
N GLY A 121 -1.06 -8.63 8.44
CA GLY A 121 -2.08 -8.50 9.48
C GLY A 121 -2.22 -9.77 10.33
N GLY A 122 -2.24 -10.93 9.69
CA GLY A 122 -2.31 -12.23 10.35
C GLY A 122 -1.12 -12.50 11.26
N ILE A 123 0.10 -12.29 10.77
CA ILE A 123 1.32 -12.45 11.57
C ILE A 123 1.31 -11.49 12.76
N ALA A 124 1.02 -10.21 12.52
CA ALA A 124 0.97 -9.21 13.59
C ALA A 124 -0.11 -9.52 14.64
N TYR A 125 -1.25 -10.08 14.23
CA TYR A 125 -2.32 -10.52 15.13
C TYR A 125 -1.90 -11.72 15.99
N LEU A 126 -1.30 -12.75 15.39
CA LEU A 126 -0.83 -13.95 16.10
C LEU A 126 0.23 -13.60 17.16
N MET A 127 1.15 -12.68 16.83
CA MET A 127 2.14 -12.16 17.78
C MET A 127 1.51 -11.38 18.95
N GLY A 128 0.32 -10.83 18.76
CA GLY A 128 -0.44 -10.16 19.82
C GLY A 128 -1.09 -11.15 20.76
N ARG A 129 -1.71 -12.22 20.22
CA ARG A 129 -2.33 -13.27 21.03
C ARG A 129 -1.34 -14.03 21.91
N SER A 130 -0.11 -14.28 21.44
CA SER A 130 0.87 -15.03 22.22
C SER A 130 1.25 -14.35 23.54
N LYS A 131 1.01 -13.04 23.67
CA LYS A 131 1.29 -12.26 24.88
C LYS A 131 0.09 -12.09 25.82
N GLY A 132 -1.13 -12.36 25.34
CA GLY A 132 -2.34 -12.34 26.18
C GLY A 132 -2.66 -13.71 26.79
N ALA A 133 -1.95 -14.75 26.40
CA ALA A 133 -2.09 -16.13 26.91
C ALA A 133 -0.99 -16.53 27.91
N ALA A 134 -0.08 -15.60 28.23
CA ALA A 134 0.99 -15.74 29.22
C ALA A 134 0.74 -14.73 30.34
#